data_AF-A0A3C1KVU1-F1
#
_entry.id   AF-A0A3C1KVU1-F1
#
_cell.length_a   1.000
_cell.length_b   1.000
_cell.length_c   1.000
_cell.angle_alpha   90.00
_cell.angle_beta   90.00
_cell.angle_gamma   90.00
#
_symmetry.space_group_name_H-M   'P 1'
#
loop_
_entity.id
_entity.type
_entity.pdbx_description
1 polymer ?
#
loop_
_entity_poly.entity_id
_entity_poly.type
_entity_poly.pdbx_seq_one_letter_code
_entity_poly.pdbx_strand_id
1 'polypeptide(L)'
;MSETESKTFKRLNFFRGFRTSERDWNDGERYHVEKRRLHNRMFHGAGIVPHGLGGFAVSGRGRGELAVEVQSGYAIDGQGQDIFVWEPEIRQLNPNDFKLPTTVYLVARYVEEFSDFISYKENLDFKGHRRVAEMSKVEWTVTEPDINSEIELCRIALTKDVKRITDAKDPFSPADNEIDLRFVPTAGCVGSRLDPKALWELLEMVQRSKGVYSYLFHQLRVLPAADVLHGFITLEMLLHSQLIDLHNVFKLYLIILGHQWTVIEEIEANVPQVSSQRDFANFKKHVEISMQKFEERSFSADFLNKLVGYQSECYKFMETMFDRGASKKRPKVEANTTDTNAVIENIKVRSKAFEDQMNIEGLDMGLIDMIDPTDPASERDHGWKIVGERDRYRTRQKLKYPDGVVVEDAG
;
A
#
# COMPACT_ATOMS: atom_id res chain seq x y z
N MET A 1 -20.88 8.56 -44.25
CA MET A 1 -20.99 7.29 -43.51
C MET A 1 -20.05 6.32 -44.21
N SER A 2 -18.84 6.17 -43.69
CA SER A 2 -17.83 5.29 -44.27
C SER A 2 -18.29 3.85 -44.11
N GLU A 3 -18.25 3.07 -45.19
CA GLU A 3 -18.47 1.63 -45.20
C GLU A 3 -17.73 1.02 -44.02
N THR A 4 -18.49 0.45 -43.08
CA THR A 4 -17.94 -0.30 -41.97
C THR A 4 -17.43 -1.61 -42.56
N GLU A 5 -16.21 -1.59 -43.08
CA GLU A 5 -15.48 -2.80 -43.43
C GLU A 5 -15.59 -3.77 -42.25
N SER A 6 -16.05 -4.98 -42.55
CA SER A 6 -16.21 -6.09 -41.60
C SER A 6 -15.06 -6.12 -40.58
N LYS A 7 -15.36 -5.92 -39.29
CA LYS A 7 -14.44 -5.98 -38.12
C LYS A 7 -13.89 -7.39 -37.84
N THR A 8 -13.55 -8.16 -38.87
CA THR A 8 -13.07 -9.54 -38.74
C THR A 8 -11.59 -9.64 -39.08
N PHE A 9 -10.83 -10.28 -38.20
CA PHE A 9 -9.44 -10.61 -38.46
C PHE A 9 -9.35 -11.73 -39.50
N LYS A 10 -8.76 -11.43 -40.66
CA LYS A 10 -8.59 -12.39 -41.76
C LYS A 10 -7.16 -12.93 -41.77
N ARG A 11 -7.01 -14.22 -41.47
CA ARG A 11 -5.73 -14.93 -41.57
C ARG A 11 -5.57 -15.56 -42.96
N LEU A 12 -4.36 -15.55 -43.51
CA LEU A 12 -4.06 -16.28 -44.74
C LEU A 12 -4.38 -17.77 -44.56
N ASN A 13 -5.05 -18.35 -45.56
CA ASN A 13 -5.32 -19.77 -45.66
C ASN A 13 -4.64 -20.32 -46.92
N PHE A 14 -3.52 -21.02 -46.76
CA PHE A 14 -2.79 -21.59 -47.88
C PHE A 14 -3.51 -22.82 -48.43
N PHE A 15 -3.74 -22.86 -49.74
CA PHE A 15 -4.33 -24.01 -50.42
C PHE A 15 -3.65 -24.26 -51.78
N ARG A 16 -3.87 -25.46 -52.33
CA ARG A 16 -3.26 -25.85 -53.61
C ARG A 16 -3.75 -24.93 -54.73
N GLY A 17 -2.81 -24.29 -55.42
CA GLY A 17 -3.11 -23.34 -56.49
C GLY A 17 -3.21 -21.88 -56.03
N PHE A 18 -3.05 -21.61 -54.73
CA PHE A 18 -2.98 -20.23 -54.22
C PHE A 18 -1.65 -19.59 -54.64
N ARG A 19 -1.70 -18.62 -55.56
CA ARG A 19 -0.55 -17.84 -55.99
C ARG A 19 -0.44 -16.60 -55.11
N THR A 20 0.62 -16.52 -54.31
CA THR A 20 0.87 -15.38 -53.43
C THR A 20 1.46 -14.19 -54.20
N SER A 21 1.11 -13.01 -53.73
CA SER A 21 1.65 -11.71 -54.11
C SER A 21 2.28 -11.02 -52.90
N GLU A 22 2.98 -9.91 -53.13
CA GLU A 22 3.49 -9.05 -52.05
C GLU A 22 2.38 -8.63 -51.09
N ARG A 23 1.20 -8.30 -51.62
CA ARG A 23 0.03 -7.92 -50.83
C ARG A 23 -0.39 -9.01 -49.87
N ASP A 24 -0.42 -10.27 -50.31
CA ASP A 24 -0.82 -11.39 -49.44
C ASP A 24 0.12 -11.52 -48.25
N TRP A 25 1.44 -11.41 -48.47
CA TRP A 25 2.44 -11.47 -47.40
C TRP A 25 2.35 -10.28 -46.46
N ASN A 26 2.20 -9.06 -46.99
CA ASN A 26 2.04 -7.86 -46.19
C ASN A 26 0.76 -7.90 -45.34
N ASP A 27 -0.34 -8.42 -45.88
CA ASP A 27 -1.60 -8.60 -45.15
C ASP A 27 -1.48 -9.70 -44.08
N GLY A 28 -0.69 -10.75 -44.36
CA GLY A 28 -0.33 -11.77 -43.38
C GLY A 28 0.46 -11.22 -42.19
N GLU A 29 1.48 -10.41 -42.45
CA GLU A 29 2.28 -9.78 -41.38
C GLU A 29 1.44 -8.79 -40.57
N ARG A 30 0.66 -7.94 -41.25
CA ARG A 30 -0.28 -7.00 -40.61
C ARG A 30 -1.27 -7.72 -39.69
N TYR A 31 -1.78 -8.88 -40.10
CA TYR A 31 -2.66 -9.70 -39.24
C TYR A 31 -1.93 -10.09 -37.93
N HIS A 32 -0.67 -10.52 -38.00
CA HIS A 32 0.09 -10.93 -36.82
C HIS A 32 0.43 -9.75 -35.91
N VAL A 33 0.87 -8.62 -36.48
CA VAL A 33 1.13 -7.37 -35.76
C VAL A 33 -0.13 -6.88 -35.05
N GLU A 34 -1.27 -6.79 -35.74
CA GLU A 34 -2.52 -6.33 -35.14
C GLU A 34 -3.07 -7.30 -34.09
N LYS A 35 -2.86 -8.62 -34.24
CA LYS A 35 -3.21 -9.59 -33.19
C LYS A 35 -2.34 -9.43 -31.94
N ARG A 36 -1.05 -9.09 -32.08
CA ARG A 36 -0.15 -8.81 -30.96
C ARG A 36 -0.54 -7.50 -30.27
N ARG A 37 -0.75 -6.42 -31.03
CA ARG A 37 -1.23 -5.13 -30.50
C ARG A 37 -2.57 -5.29 -29.78
N LEU A 38 -3.50 -6.08 -30.32
CA LEU A 38 -4.76 -6.40 -29.63
C LEU A 38 -4.54 -7.11 -28.30
N HIS A 39 -3.61 -8.08 -28.23
CA HIS A 39 -3.28 -8.75 -26.98
C HIS A 39 -2.74 -7.75 -25.94
N ASN A 40 -1.81 -6.88 -26.36
CA ASN A 40 -1.26 -5.83 -25.51
C ASN A 40 -2.35 -4.90 -24.97
N ARG A 41 -3.20 -4.36 -25.83
CA ARG A 41 -4.32 -3.48 -25.43
C ARG A 41 -5.31 -4.14 -24.47
N MET A 42 -5.58 -5.44 -24.65
CA MET A 42 -6.63 -6.13 -23.89
C MET A 42 -6.16 -6.70 -22.55
N PHE A 43 -4.88 -7.06 -22.43
CA PHE A 43 -4.37 -7.77 -21.24
C PHE A 43 -3.33 -6.99 -20.43
N HIS A 44 -2.57 -6.07 -21.05
CA HIS A 44 -1.39 -5.49 -20.40
C HIS A 44 -1.53 -4.00 -20.06
N GLY A 45 -2.52 -3.31 -20.62
CA GLY A 45 -2.66 -1.86 -20.46
C GLY A 45 -1.53 -1.10 -21.16
N ALA A 46 -1.47 0.21 -20.92
CA ALA A 46 -0.45 1.10 -21.48
C ALA A 46 0.43 1.66 -20.37
N GLY A 47 1.75 1.69 -20.60
CA GLY A 47 2.76 2.16 -19.66
C GLY A 47 4.07 1.39 -19.72
N ILE A 48 4.96 1.73 -18.79
CA ILE A 48 6.26 1.08 -18.62
C ILE A 48 6.06 -0.30 -18.01
N VAL A 49 6.76 -1.30 -18.54
CA VAL A 49 6.84 -2.63 -17.97
C VAL A 49 8.05 -2.64 -17.01
N PRO A 50 7.86 -2.54 -15.67
CA PRO A 50 8.96 -2.17 -14.77
C PRO A 50 10.12 -3.17 -14.72
N HIS A 51 9.85 -4.43 -15.07
CA HIS A 51 10.83 -5.52 -15.10
C HIS A 51 11.41 -5.77 -16.49
N GLY A 52 10.97 -5.02 -17.50
CA GLY A 52 11.48 -5.13 -18.86
C GLY A 52 12.78 -4.34 -18.99
N LEU A 53 13.87 -5.04 -19.30
CA LEU A 53 15.22 -4.44 -19.41
C LEU A 53 15.58 -3.67 -18.11
N GLY A 54 16.07 -2.43 -18.20
CA GLY A 54 16.34 -1.55 -17.06
C GLY A 54 15.11 -0.79 -16.53
N GLY A 55 13.89 -1.17 -16.94
CA GLY A 55 12.63 -0.63 -16.43
C GLY A 55 12.39 0.84 -16.76
N PHE A 56 13.05 1.39 -17.80
CA PHE A 56 12.97 2.81 -18.17
C PHE A 56 13.25 3.73 -16.97
N ALA A 57 14.11 3.30 -16.03
CA ALA A 57 14.43 4.09 -14.86
C ALA A 57 15.06 5.42 -15.27
N VAL A 58 14.52 6.51 -14.73
CA VAL A 58 14.93 7.87 -15.03
C VAL A 58 15.61 8.47 -13.81
N SER A 59 16.81 9.01 -13.99
CA SER A 59 17.57 9.67 -12.92
C SER A 59 18.30 10.92 -13.40
N GLY A 60 18.45 11.88 -12.49
CA GLY A 60 19.27 13.06 -12.72
C GLY A 60 20.75 12.69 -12.76
N ARG A 61 21.51 13.29 -13.66
CA ARG A 61 22.96 13.07 -13.68
C ARG A 61 23.65 13.82 -12.54
N GLY A 62 24.46 13.09 -11.76
CA GLY A 62 25.34 13.69 -10.78
C GLY A 62 26.28 14.71 -11.44
N ARG A 63 26.50 15.86 -10.77
CA ARG A 63 27.24 17.08 -11.21
C ARG A 63 26.41 18.21 -11.83
N GLY A 64 25.09 18.16 -11.73
CA GLY A 64 24.25 19.33 -11.99
C GLY A 64 24.17 19.71 -13.47
N GLU A 65 24.13 18.70 -14.34
CA GLU A 65 23.87 18.87 -15.77
C GLU A 65 22.36 19.09 -16.02
N LEU A 66 22.03 19.77 -17.12
CA LEU A 66 20.66 19.83 -17.66
C LEU A 66 20.41 18.58 -18.50
N ALA A 67 20.58 17.41 -17.89
CA ALA A 67 20.49 16.14 -18.57
C ALA A 67 19.91 15.09 -17.63
N VAL A 68 19.19 14.16 -18.24
CA VAL A 68 18.58 13.03 -17.57
C VAL A 68 19.14 11.75 -18.18
N GLU A 69 19.44 10.78 -17.33
CA GLU A 69 19.82 9.44 -17.74
C GLU A 69 18.57 8.56 -17.76
N VAL A 70 18.33 7.91 -18.90
CA VAL A 70 17.24 6.97 -19.11
C VAL A 70 17.85 5.59 -19.26
N GLN A 71 17.58 4.67 -18.33
CA GLN A 71 18.01 3.30 -18.46
C GLN A 71 17.28 2.60 -19.60
N SER A 72 17.84 1.48 -20.08
CA SER A 72 17.14 0.61 -21.02
C SER A 72 15.77 0.22 -20.48
N GLY A 73 14.82 -0.07 -21.34
CA GLY A 73 13.43 -0.24 -20.89
C GLY A 73 12.51 -0.77 -21.96
N TYR A 74 11.38 -1.30 -21.50
CA TYR A 74 10.30 -1.77 -22.35
C TYR A 74 8.97 -1.20 -21.85
N ALA A 75 8.14 -0.75 -22.78
CA ALA A 75 6.85 -0.13 -22.52
C ALA A 75 5.86 -0.49 -23.63
N ILE A 76 4.57 -0.33 -23.33
CA ILE A 76 3.47 -0.59 -24.23
C ILE A 76 2.63 0.69 -24.30
N ASP A 77 2.36 1.22 -25.48
CA ASP A 77 1.44 2.36 -25.63
C ASP A 77 -0.04 1.95 -25.69
N GLY A 78 -0.95 2.92 -25.72
CA GLY A 78 -2.39 2.65 -25.82
C GLY A 78 -2.84 2.05 -27.16
N GLN A 79 -2.01 2.13 -28.21
CA GLN A 79 -2.21 1.35 -29.43
C GLN A 79 -1.68 -0.08 -29.33
N GLY A 80 -1.03 -0.46 -28.23
CA GLY A 80 -0.45 -1.78 -28.01
C GLY A 80 0.89 -1.99 -28.72
N GLN A 81 1.56 -0.91 -29.13
CA GLN A 81 2.88 -0.93 -29.75
C GLN A 81 3.96 -1.20 -28.69
N ASP A 82 4.97 -1.96 -29.10
CA ASP A 82 6.09 -2.38 -28.27
C ASP A 82 7.20 -1.31 -28.33
N ILE A 83 7.39 -0.54 -27.26
CA ILE A 83 8.41 0.52 -27.17
C ILE A 83 9.61 -0.02 -26.40
N PHE A 84 10.77 -0.14 -27.04
CA PHE A 84 11.99 -0.64 -26.41
C PHE A 84 13.16 0.31 -26.58
N VAL A 85 13.91 0.52 -25.51
CA VAL A 85 15.23 1.16 -25.52
C VAL A 85 16.23 0.12 -25.03
N TRP A 86 17.12 -0.33 -25.91
CA TRP A 86 18.03 -1.45 -25.63
C TRP A 86 19.20 -1.08 -24.72
N GLU A 87 19.73 0.13 -24.89
CA GLU A 87 20.89 0.64 -24.16
C GLU A 87 20.51 1.94 -23.46
N PRO A 88 21.09 2.24 -22.27
CA PRO A 88 20.84 3.50 -21.58
C PRO A 88 21.19 4.71 -22.46
N GLU A 89 20.33 5.74 -22.41
CA GLU A 89 20.48 6.96 -23.19
C GLU A 89 20.59 8.18 -22.27
N ILE A 90 21.46 9.13 -22.65
CA ILE A 90 21.54 10.43 -21.99
C ILE A 90 20.75 11.44 -22.81
N ARG A 91 19.72 12.03 -22.21
CA ARG A 91 18.85 13.02 -22.84
C ARG A 91 19.15 14.39 -22.26
N GLN A 92 19.95 15.15 -23.02
CA GLN A 92 20.23 16.56 -22.71
C GLN A 92 18.99 17.41 -22.96
N LEU A 93 18.79 18.39 -22.08
CA LEU A 93 17.75 19.38 -22.16
C LEU A 93 18.40 20.75 -22.39
N ASN A 94 18.03 21.41 -23.48
CA ASN A 94 18.46 22.79 -23.74
C ASN A 94 17.32 23.76 -23.37
N PRO A 95 17.46 24.57 -22.31
CA PRO A 95 16.40 25.48 -21.86
C PRO A 95 15.99 26.51 -22.91
N ASN A 96 16.87 26.82 -23.87
CA ASN A 96 16.60 27.77 -24.96
C ASN A 96 15.57 27.24 -25.97
N ASP A 97 15.32 25.93 -25.99
CA ASP A 97 14.33 25.32 -26.88
C ASP A 97 12.89 25.57 -26.38
N PHE A 98 12.74 26.13 -25.17
CA PHE A 98 11.45 26.27 -24.48
C PHE A 98 11.19 27.71 -24.00
N LYS A 99 9.89 28.04 -23.84
CA LYS A 99 9.46 29.32 -23.23
C LYS A 99 9.24 29.13 -21.74
N LEU A 100 10.20 29.56 -20.92
CA LEU A 100 10.20 29.35 -19.46
C LEU A 100 9.39 30.44 -18.68
N PRO A 101 8.77 30.10 -17.54
CA PRO A 101 8.66 28.78 -16.93
C PRO A 101 7.63 27.90 -17.66
N THR A 102 7.92 26.61 -17.79
CA THR A 102 7.00 25.63 -18.38
C THR A 102 7.28 24.24 -17.85
N THR A 103 6.28 23.36 -17.92
CA THR A 103 6.48 21.93 -17.75
C THR A 103 6.99 21.34 -19.06
N VAL A 104 8.00 20.48 -18.95
CA VAL A 104 8.53 19.66 -20.04
C VAL A 104 8.33 18.19 -19.69
N TYR A 105 8.14 17.37 -20.71
CA TYR A 105 7.91 15.94 -20.59
C TYR A 105 8.99 15.21 -21.38
N LEU A 106 9.56 14.17 -20.78
CA LEU A 106 10.40 13.22 -21.48
C LEU A 106 9.52 12.03 -21.89
N VAL A 107 9.41 11.79 -23.18
CA VAL A 107 8.51 10.75 -23.72
C VAL A 107 9.29 9.73 -24.53
N ALA A 108 8.81 8.48 -24.51
CA ALA A 108 9.23 7.43 -25.43
C ALA A 108 8.09 7.11 -26.39
N ARG A 109 8.38 7.04 -27.69
CA ARG A 109 7.41 6.70 -28.74
C ARG A 109 7.92 5.62 -29.67
N TYR A 110 7.01 4.83 -30.20
CA TYR A 110 7.29 3.83 -31.23
C TYR A 110 7.43 4.49 -32.61
N VAL A 111 8.38 4.01 -33.41
CA VAL A 111 8.63 4.49 -34.78
C VAL A 111 8.90 3.30 -35.69
N GLU A 112 8.29 3.32 -36.88
CA GLU A 112 8.60 2.39 -37.97
C GLU A 112 9.32 3.13 -39.09
N GLU A 113 10.46 2.60 -39.54
CA GLU A 113 11.18 3.14 -40.70
C GLU A 113 11.51 2.03 -41.69
N PHE A 114 11.29 2.30 -42.97
CA PHE A 114 11.72 1.39 -44.01
C PHE A 114 13.26 1.33 -44.09
N SER A 115 13.81 0.12 -44.04
CA SER A 115 15.26 -0.13 -44.03
C SER A 115 15.66 -1.12 -45.13
N ASP A 116 16.97 -1.27 -45.34
CA ASP A 116 17.53 -2.20 -46.33
C ASP A 116 17.03 -1.98 -47.76
N PHE A 117 17.19 -0.76 -48.25
CA PHE A 117 16.84 -0.42 -49.63
C PHE A 117 17.67 -1.21 -50.64
N ILE A 118 17.01 -1.79 -51.63
CA ILE A 118 17.63 -2.45 -52.78
C ILE A 118 17.05 -1.85 -54.07
N SER A 119 17.93 -1.69 -55.05
CA SER A 119 17.56 -1.40 -56.43
C SER A 119 18.32 -2.34 -57.38
N TYR A 120 17.62 -3.01 -58.28
CA TYR A 120 18.27 -3.85 -59.29
C TYR A 120 18.73 -2.99 -60.48
N LYS A 121 20.00 -3.13 -60.87
CA LYS A 121 20.59 -2.35 -61.98
C LYS A 121 19.97 -2.68 -63.35
N GLU A 122 19.49 -3.91 -63.50
CA GLU A 122 18.94 -4.43 -64.76
C GLU A 122 17.51 -3.95 -65.01
N ASN A 123 16.78 -3.59 -63.96
CA ASN A 123 15.45 -3.01 -64.07
C ASN A 123 15.16 -2.11 -62.87
N LEU A 124 15.16 -0.79 -63.12
CA LEU A 124 15.02 0.26 -62.12
C LEU A 124 13.62 0.31 -61.48
N ASP A 125 12.63 -0.39 -62.06
CA ASP A 125 11.29 -0.51 -61.51
C ASP A 125 11.24 -1.51 -60.33
N PHE A 126 12.20 -2.45 -60.26
CA PHE A 126 12.37 -3.32 -59.10
C PHE A 126 13.28 -2.66 -58.08
N LYS A 127 12.68 -1.79 -57.27
CA LYS A 127 13.34 -1.16 -56.12
C LYS A 127 12.39 -1.10 -54.93
N GLY A 128 12.95 -1.17 -53.74
CA GLY A 128 12.15 -1.12 -52.51
C GLY A 128 12.98 -1.42 -51.27
N HIS A 129 12.33 -1.31 -50.13
CA HIS A 129 12.90 -1.63 -48.83
C HIS A 129 12.56 -3.06 -48.46
N ARG A 130 13.56 -3.84 -48.05
CA ARG A 130 13.33 -5.25 -47.68
C ARG A 130 12.80 -5.44 -46.27
N ARG A 131 12.97 -4.44 -45.41
CA ARG A 131 12.63 -4.53 -44.00
C ARG A 131 11.95 -3.25 -43.51
N VAL A 132 11.17 -3.42 -42.45
CA VAL A 132 10.67 -2.33 -41.62
C VAL A 132 11.42 -2.46 -40.31
N ALA A 133 12.18 -1.43 -39.94
CA ALA A 133 12.81 -1.33 -38.64
C ALA A 133 11.80 -0.75 -37.65
N GLU A 134 11.41 -1.56 -36.68
CA GLU A 134 10.69 -1.10 -35.50
C GLU A 134 11.73 -0.54 -34.52
N MET A 135 11.52 0.66 -34.03
CA MET A 135 12.43 1.33 -33.09
C MET A 135 11.64 2.21 -32.12
N SER A 136 12.34 2.78 -31.15
CA SER A 136 11.79 3.81 -30.30
C SER A 136 12.56 5.12 -30.42
N LYS A 137 11.90 6.22 -30.09
CA LYS A 137 12.52 7.52 -29.97
C LYS A 137 12.18 8.11 -28.61
N VAL A 138 13.22 8.53 -27.89
CA VAL A 138 13.07 9.25 -26.62
C VAL A 138 13.35 10.73 -26.88
N GLU A 139 12.43 11.62 -26.52
CA GLU A 139 12.59 13.06 -26.78
C GLU A 139 11.85 13.94 -25.76
N TRP A 140 12.27 15.20 -25.69
CA TRP A 140 11.60 16.21 -24.88
C TRP A 140 10.45 16.85 -25.66
N THR A 141 9.31 17.04 -24.98
CA THR A 141 8.15 17.77 -25.51
C THR A 141 7.60 18.73 -24.45
N VAL A 142 6.90 19.77 -24.89
CA VAL A 142 6.13 20.68 -24.03
C VAL A 142 4.63 20.40 -24.09
N THR A 143 4.21 19.56 -25.03
CA THR A 143 2.83 19.12 -25.13
C THR A 143 2.61 17.98 -24.15
N GLU A 144 1.51 18.04 -23.41
CA GLU A 144 1.14 16.96 -22.50
C GLU A 144 0.98 15.66 -23.28
N PRO A 145 1.61 14.56 -22.84
CA PRO A 145 1.66 13.33 -23.62
C PRO A 145 0.33 12.61 -23.69
N ASP A 146 0.03 12.05 -24.87
CA ASP A 146 -1.10 11.14 -25.07
C ASP A 146 -0.62 9.69 -24.94
N ILE A 147 -1.09 9.01 -23.90
CA ILE A 147 -0.78 7.60 -23.61
C ILE A 147 -1.10 6.66 -24.78
N ASN A 148 -1.98 7.07 -25.69
CA ASN A 148 -2.30 6.30 -26.89
C ASN A 148 -1.13 6.18 -27.86
N SER A 149 -0.22 7.17 -27.92
CA SER A 149 0.86 7.24 -28.91
C SER A 149 2.26 7.33 -28.31
N GLU A 150 2.38 7.73 -27.06
CA GLU A 150 3.66 7.92 -26.39
C GLU A 150 3.56 7.67 -24.88
N ILE A 151 4.67 7.25 -24.27
CA ILE A 151 4.75 6.95 -22.85
C ILE A 151 5.61 8.01 -22.16
N GLU A 152 5.03 8.66 -21.15
CA GLU A 152 5.74 9.58 -20.27
C GLU A 152 6.74 8.83 -19.40
N LEU A 153 8.01 9.22 -19.49
CA LEU A 153 9.10 8.70 -18.65
C LEU A 153 9.35 9.57 -17.42
N CYS A 154 9.19 10.88 -17.57
CA CYS A 154 9.15 11.85 -16.47
C CYS A 154 8.61 13.19 -16.96
N ARG A 155 8.27 14.07 -16.00
CA ARG A 155 8.04 15.49 -16.26
C ARG A 155 8.88 16.36 -15.33
N ILE A 156 9.16 17.59 -15.73
CA ILE A 156 9.94 18.55 -14.95
C ILE A 156 9.29 19.93 -15.07
N ALA A 157 9.04 20.58 -13.94
CA ALA A 157 8.65 21.99 -13.90
C ALA A 157 9.91 22.86 -14.00
N LEU A 158 10.18 23.45 -15.16
CA LEU A 158 11.39 24.24 -15.39
C LEU A 158 11.17 25.71 -15.06
N THR A 159 12.08 26.28 -14.27
CA THR A 159 12.13 27.72 -13.97
C THR A 159 13.05 28.48 -14.93
N LYS A 160 12.93 29.81 -14.98
CA LYS A 160 13.75 30.66 -15.86
C LYS A 160 15.25 30.63 -15.51
N ASP A 161 15.56 30.34 -14.26
CA ASP A 161 16.89 30.33 -13.67
C ASP A 161 17.46 28.90 -13.52
N VAL A 162 16.88 27.92 -14.21
CA VAL A 162 17.32 26.53 -14.15
C VAL A 162 18.81 26.39 -14.49
N LYS A 163 19.55 25.77 -13.58
CA LYS A 163 20.99 25.47 -13.75
C LYS A 163 21.28 23.97 -13.81
N ARG A 164 20.40 23.17 -13.22
CA ARG A 164 20.54 21.72 -13.09
C ARG A 164 19.18 21.08 -12.99
N ILE A 165 19.12 19.83 -13.42
CA ILE A 165 18.00 18.94 -13.14
C ILE A 165 18.49 17.95 -12.07
N THR A 166 17.67 17.73 -11.04
CA THR A 166 17.98 16.79 -9.97
C THR A 166 16.83 15.84 -9.72
N ASP A 167 17.15 14.71 -9.12
CA ASP A 167 16.17 13.84 -8.51
C ASP A 167 15.35 14.59 -7.45
N ALA A 168 14.04 14.30 -7.36
CA ALA A 168 13.19 14.90 -6.35
C ALA A 168 13.66 14.58 -4.93
N LYS A 169 13.63 15.53 -3.99
CA LYS A 169 13.90 15.17 -2.58
C LYS A 169 12.73 14.39 -1.99
N ASP A 170 11.52 14.88 -2.22
CA ASP A 170 10.27 14.18 -1.90
C ASP A 170 9.64 13.65 -3.20
N PRO A 171 9.61 12.32 -3.43
CA PRO A 171 8.97 11.74 -4.60
C PRO A 171 7.47 12.05 -4.74
N PHE A 172 6.77 12.35 -3.63
CA PHE A 172 5.34 12.67 -3.65
C PHE A 172 5.07 14.16 -3.89
N SER A 173 6.05 15.02 -3.62
CA SER A 173 6.01 16.45 -3.89
C SER A 173 7.31 16.98 -4.51
N PRO A 174 7.63 16.61 -5.77
CA PRO A 174 8.79 17.15 -6.48
C PRO A 174 8.76 18.68 -6.58
N ALA A 175 9.90 19.31 -6.32
CA ALA A 175 10.05 20.76 -6.44
C ALA A 175 10.40 21.19 -7.88
N ASP A 176 10.48 22.50 -8.08
CA ASP A 176 10.95 23.09 -9.34
C ASP A 176 12.34 22.56 -9.73
N ASN A 177 12.50 22.24 -11.02
CA ASN A 177 13.70 21.64 -11.61
C ASN A 177 14.05 20.24 -11.07
N GLU A 178 13.13 19.60 -10.35
CA GLU A 178 13.26 18.20 -9.95
C GLU A 178 12.49 17.26 -10.89
N ILE A 179 12.99 16.02 -11.02
CA ILE A 179 12.34 14.97 -11.80
C ILE A 179 11.07 14.50 -11.10
N ASP A 180 9.93 14.68 -11.74
CA ASP A 180 8.64 14.18 -11.30
C ASP A 180 8.30 12.86 -12.02
N LEU A 181 8.17 11.79 -11.23
CA LEU A 181 7.86 10.43 -11.68
C LEU A 181 6.44 9.99 -11.30
N ARG A 182 5.61 10.88 -10.74
CA ARG A 182 4.28 10.51 -10.20
C ARG A 182 3.30 10.12 -11.29
N PHE A 183 3.49 10.62 -12.50
CA PHE A 183 2.59 10.43 -13.64
C PHE A 183 3.04 9.32 -14.59
N VAL A 184 4.14 8.64 -14.28
CA VAL A 184 4.69 7.57 -15.11
C VAL A 184 3.79 6.34 -15.04
N PRO A 185 3.12 5.95 -16.15
CA PRO A 185 2.20 4.82 -16.15
C PRO A 185 2.96 3.49 -16.11
N THR A 186 2.36 2.46 -15.52
CA THR A 186 2.88 1.09 -15.53
C THR A 186 1.95 0.14 -16.28
N ALA A 187 2.53 -0.83 -16.98
CA ALA A 187 1.85 -1.85 -17.74
C ALA A 187 2.44 -3.24 -17.47
N GLY A 188 1.68 -4.29 -17.77
CA GLY A 188 2.14 -5.69 -17.66
C GLY A 188 2.50 -6.13 -16.23
N CYS A 189 2.02 -5.41 -15.21
CA CYS A 189 2.22 -5.74 -13.80
C CYS A 189 1.10 -6.67 -13.32
N VAL A 190 1.29 -7.98 -13.46
CA VAL A 190 0.40 -8.98 -12.87
C VAL A 190 1.22 -9.92 -11.98
N GLY A 191 0.75 -10.08 -10.74
CA GLY A 191 1.43 -10.89 -9.73
C GLY A 191 2.71 -10.25 -9.20
N SER A 192 3.38 -10.99 -8.33
CA SER A 192 4.70 -10.64 -7.80
C SER A 192 5.79 -11.45 -8.49
N ARG A 193 6.94 -10.82 -8.76
CA ARG A 193 8.17 -11.50 -9.20
C ARG A 193 9.21 -11.63 -8.10
N LEU A 194 8.90 -11.18 -6.89
CA LEU A 194 9.76 -11.39 -5.75
C LEU A 194 9.91 -12.89 -5.47
N ASP A 195 11.09 -13.26 -4.97
CA ASP A 195 11.33 -14.61 -4.50
C ASP A 195 10.29 -14.97 -3.42
N PRO A 196 9.66 -16.17 -3.47
CA PRO A 196 8.66 -16.57 -2.49
C PRO A 196 9.14 -16.50 -1.04
N LYS A 197 10.44 -16.72 -0.79
CA LYS A 197 11.04 -16.57 0.54
C LYS A 197 11.04 -15.10 0.97
N ALA A 198 11.41 -14.18 0.09
CA ALA A 198 11.39 -12.75 0.39
C ALA A 198 9.97 -12.23 0.67
N LEU A 199 8.98 -12.73 -0.07
CA LEU A 199 7.56 -12.44 0.20
C LEU A 199 7.13 -12.96 1.58
N TRP A 200 7.56 -14.17 1.95
CA TRP A 200 7.23 -14.76 3.25
C TRP A 200 7.92 -14.03 4.41
N GLU A 201 9.20 -13.68 4.28
CA GLU A 201 9.93 -12.89 5.29
C GLU A 201 9.31 -11.50 5.48
N LEU A 202 8.90 -10.85 4.38
CA LEU A 202 8.16 -9.59 4.44
C LEU A 202 6.81 -9.77 5.15
N LEU A 203 6.05 -10.82 4.83
CA LEU A 203 4.77 -11.13 5.47
C LEU A 203 4.94 -11.39 6.98
N GLU A 204 5.94 -12.18 7.37
CA GLU A 204 6.23 -12.46 8.78
C GLU A 204 6.57 -11.17 9.55
N MET A 205 7.41 -10.31 8.98
CA MET A 205 7.76 -9.02 9.57
C MET A 205 6.52 -8.12 9.72
N VAL A 206 5.63 -8.07 8.71
CA VAL A 206 4.38 -7.30 8.76
C VAL A 206 3.46 -7.81 9.87
N GLN A 207 3.30 -9.13 9.98
CA GLN A 207 2.44 -9.75 11.00
C GLN A 207 2.92 -9.48 12.42
N ARG A 208 4.23 -9.58 12.66
CA ARG A 208 4.81 -9.27 13.98
C ARG A 208 4.69 -7.79 14.31
N SER A 209 4.94 -6.92 13.34
CA SER A 209 4.83 -5.46 13.52
C SER A 209 3.41 -5.03 13.88
N LYS A 210 2.37 -5.62 13.25
CA LYS A 210 0.96 -5.36 13.62
C LYS A 210 0.68 -5.56 15.10
N GLY A 211 1.21 -6.62 15.72
CA GLY A 211 0.99 -6.91 17.14
C GLY A 211 1.49 -5.78 18.04
N VAL A 212 2.69 -5.26 17.73
CA VAL A 212 3.32 -4.14 18.44
C VAL A 212 2.50 -2.86 18.33
N TYR A 213 2.10 -2.46 17.12
CA TYR A 213 1.34 -1.22 16.92
C TYR A 213 -0.11 -1.32 17.42
N SER A 214 -0.70 -2.51 17.38
CA SER A 214 -1.99 -2.80 18.01
C SER A 214 -1.93 -2.59 19.53
N TYR A 215 -0.88 -3.08 20.18
CA TYR A 215 -0.67 -2.86 21.62
C TYR A 215 -0.49 -1.37 21.95
N LEU A 216 0.38 -0.67 21.21
CA LEU A 216 0.60 0.78 21.37
C LEU A 216 -0.70 1.57 21.30
N PHE A 217 -1.53 1.28 20.31
CA PHE A 217 -2.79 1.98 20.11
C PHE A 217 -3.83 1.64 21.18
N HIS A 218 -4.11 0.35 21.40
CA HIS A 218 -5.21 -0.06 22.26
C HIS A 218 -4.89 0.02 23.75
N GLN A 219 -3.66 -0.33 24.16
CA GLN A 219 -3.26 -0.39 25.57
C GLN A 219 -2.58 0.89 26.04
N LEU A 220 -1.65 1.43 25.26
CA LEU A 220 -0.89 2.63 25.62
C LEU A 220 -1.50 3.94 25.11
N ARG A 221 -2.58 3.86 24.31
CA ARG A 221 -3.32 5.02 23.78
C ARG A 221 -2.46 5.99 22.96
N VAL A 222 -1.40 5.48 22.33
CA VAL A 222 -0.59 6.25 21.36
C VAL A 222 -1.38 6.34 20.06
N LEU A 223 -2.05 7.47 19.82
CA LEU A 223 -3.00 7.61 18.70
C LEU A 223 -2.37 7.38 17.32
N PRO A 224 -1.18 7.93 16.99
CA PRO A 224 -0.56 7.72 15.67
C PRO A 224 -0.18 6.26 15.38
N ALA A 225 -0.14 5.39 16.40
CA ALA A 225 0.12 3.96 16.20
C ALA A 225 -1.00 3.28 15.41
N ALA A 226 -2.22 3.85 15.42
CA ALA A 226 -3.33 3.37 14.59
C ALA A 226 -3.01 3.48 13.09
N ASP A 227 -2.37 4.57 12.66
CA ASP A 227 -2.04 4.80 11.25
C ASP A 227 -0.99 3.80 10.76
N VAL A 228 0.02 3.53 11.60
CA VAL A 228 1.03 2.49 11.30
C VAL A 228 0.39 1.10 11.23
N LEU A 229 -0.51 0.77 12.17
CA LEU A 229 -1.25 -0.49 12.17
C LEU A 229 -2.06 -0.66 10.89
N HIS A 230 -2.82 0.36 10.48
CA HIS A 230 -3.59 0.34 9.24
C HIS A 230 -2.69 0.22 8.00
N GLY A 231 -1.53 0.89 8.00
CA GLY A 231 -0.51 0.73 6.96
C GLY A 231 -0.06 -0.72 6.80
N PHE A 232 0.23 -1.39 7.92
CA PHE A 232 0.62 -2.81 7.90
C PHE A 232 -0.52 -3.76 7.51
N ILE A 233 -1.76 -3.53 7.96
CA ILE A 233 -2.92 -4.31 7.53
C ILE A 233 -3.10 -4.20 6.02
N THR A 234 -2.98 -2.98 5.47
CA THR A 234 -3.09 -2.74 4.03
C THR A 234 -1.98 -3.46 3.27
N LEU A 235 -0.73 -3.37 3.76
CA LEU A 235 0.40 -4.07 3.15
C LEU A 235 0.22 -5.60 3.17
N GLU A 236 -0.29 -6.16 4.25
CA GLU A 236 -0.62 -7.59 4.36
C GLU A 236 -1.68 -8.02 3.33
N MET A 237 -2.74 -7.24 3.17
CA MET A 237 -3.76 -7.49 2.14
C MET A 237 -3.18 -7.51 0.73
N LEU A 238 -2.28 -6.57 0.42
CA LEU A 238 -1.60 -6.51 -0.87
C LEU A 238 -0.65 -7.70 -1.08
N LEU A 239 0.05 -8.15 -0.04
CA LEU A 239 0.90 -9.34 -0.08
C LEU A 239 0.08 -10.60 -0.39
N HIS A 240 -1.04 -10.80 0.30
CA HIS A 240 -1.94 -11.93 0.03
C HIS A 240 -2.59 -11.85 -1.36
N SER A 241 -2.78 -10.65 -1.89
CA SER A 241 -3.31 -10.42 -3.24
C SER A 241 -2.23 -10.54 -4.33
N GLN A 242 -0.97 -10.83 -3.98
CA GLN A 242 0.18 -10.88 -4.90
C GLN A 242 0.40 -9.58 -5.68
N LEU A 243 0.10 -8.44 -5.06
CA LEU A 243 0.24 -7.11 -5.66
C LEU A 243 1.54 -6.38 -5.28
N ILE A 244 2.39 -7.01 -4.45
CA ILE A 244 3.66 -6.44 -3.99
C ILE A 244 4.83 -6.96 -4.81
N ASP A 245 5.67 -6.05 -5.32
CA ASP A 245 6.90 -6.36 -6.05
C ASP A 245 7.95 -5.24 -5.84
N LEU A 246 9.19 -5.40 -6.31
CA LEU A 246 10.27 -4.43 -6.10
C LEU A 246 9.91 -3.02 -6.59
N HIS A 247 9.14 -2.90 -7.67
CA HIS A 247 8.79 -1.60 -8.24
C HIS A 247 7.86 -0.77 -7.34
N ASN A 248 7.12 -1.38 -6.41
CA ASN A 248 6.12 -0.69 -5.58
C ASN A 248 6.34 -0.82 -4.06
N VAL A 249 7.01 -1.87 -3.58
CA VAL A 249 7.16 -2.16 -2.15
C VAL A 249 7.79 -1.00 -1.39
N PHE A 250 8.79 -0.35 -1.98
CA PHE A 250 9.50 0.77 -1.36
C PHE A 250 8.59 1.98 -1.18
N LYS A 251 7.83 2.39 -2.23
CA LYS A 251 6.90 3.53 -2.12
C LYS A 251 5.82 3.27 -1.07
N LEU A 252 5.29 2.04 -1.01
CA LEU A 252 4.30 1.63 -0.01
C LEU A 252 4.89 1.65 1.41
N TYR A 253 6.12 1.17 1.57
CA TYR A 253 6.77 1.14 2.88
C TYR A 253 7.20 2.54 3.36
N LEU A 254 7.54 3.45 2.44
CA LEU A 254 7.86 4.83 2.78
C LEU A 254 6.70 5.54 3.49
N ILE A 255 5.45 5.25 3.11
CA ILE A 255 4.25 5.74 3.80
C ILE A 255 4.23 5.23 5.25
N ILE A 256 4.50 3.93 5.45
CA ILE A 256 4.56 3.31 6.79
C ILE A 256 5.67 3.95 7.63
N LEU A 257 6.86 4.17 7.06
CA LEU A 257 7.97 4.84 7.74
C LEU A 257 7.60 6.27 8.18
N GLY A 258 6.89 7.02 7.32
CA GLY A 258 6.38 8.35 7.68
C GLY A 258 5.48 8.30 8.92
N HIS A 259 4.55 7.35 8.98
CA HIS A 259 3.70 7.15 10.15
C HIS A 259 4.48 6.65 11.38
N GLN A 260 5.48 5.79 11.19
CA GLN A 260 6.38 5.37 12.28
C GLN A 260 7.12 6.57 12.88
N TRP A 261 7.53 7.52 12.04
CA TRP A 261 8.16 8.76 12.49
C TRP A 261 7.21 9.63 13.32
N THR A 262 5.95 9.77 12.90
CA THR A 262 4.93 10.46 13.70
C THR A 262 4.71 9.79 15.07
N VAL A 263 4.75 8.45 15.13
CA VAL A 263 4.70 7.72 16.42
C VAL A 263 5.90 8.06 17.30
N ILE A 264 7.09 8.18 16.73
CA ILE A 264 8.30 8.56 17.47
C ILE A 264 8.13 9.96 18.09
N GLU A 265 7.71 10.93 17.29
CA GLU A 265 7.50 12.32 17.72
C GLU A 265 6.48 12.41 18.86
N GLU A 266 5.36 11.68 18.74
CA GLU A 266 4.31 11.62 19.77
C GLU A 266 4.82 11.01 21.08
N ILE A 267 5.58 9.91 21.01
CA ILE A 267 6.14 9.25 22.20
C ILE A 267 7.17 10.16 22.89
N GLU A 268 8.01 10.86 22.11
CA GLU A 268 8.99 11.80 22.66
C GLU A 268 8.33 13.00 23.35
N ALA A 269 7.24 13.51 22.78
CA ALA A 269 6.51 14.65 23.33
C ALA A 269 5.67 14.28 24.57
N ASN A 270 4.94 13.16 24.49
CA ASN A 270 3.82 12.90 25.41
C ASN A 270 4.04 11.65 26.30
N VAL A 271 5.06 10.82 26.04
CA VAL A 271 5.31 9.59 26.80
C VAL A 271 6.76 9.48 27.30
N PRO A 272 7.22 10.35 28.23
CA PRO A 272 8.61 10.37 28.71
C PRO A 272 9.12 9.04 29.27
N GLN A 273 8.22 8.24 29.85
CA GLN A 273 8.56 6.93 30.43
C GLN A 273 8.99 5.90 29.39
N VAL A 274 8.53 6.07 28.15
CA VAL A 274 8.87 5.21 27.00
C VAL A 274 10.06 5.80 26.26
N SER A 275 10.06 7.13 26.04
CA SER A 275 11.13 7.79 25.28
C SER A 275 12.51 7.70 25.94
N SER A 276 12.57 7.62 27.28
CA SER A 276 13.83 7.46 28.01
C SER A 276 14.42 6.05 27.95
N GLN A 277 13.73 5.07 27.37
CA GLN A 277 14.17 3.68 27.35
C GLN A 277 15.19 3.44 26.23
N ARG A 278 16.24 2.67 26.53
CA ARG A 278 17.28 2.32 25.55
C ARG A 278 16.70 1.65 24.30
N ASP A 279 15.70 0.79 24.49
CA ASP A 279 15.09 0.05 23.39
C ASP A 279 14.27 0.98 22.47
N PHE A 280 13.69 2.07 23.01
CA PHE A 280 13.05 3.11 22.19
C PHE A 280 14.06 3.89 21.34
N ALA A 281 15.21 4.27 21.94
CA ALA A 281 16.28 4.94 21.20
C ALA A 281 16.82 4.07 20.05
N ASN A 282 16.92 2.75 20.28
CA ASN A 282 17.30 1.80 19.24
C ASN A 282 16.24 1.68 18.13
N PHE A 283 14.96 1.63 18.49
CA PHE A 283 13.85 1.66 17.54
C PHE A 283 13.90 2.92 16.66
N LYS A 284 13.96 4.11 17.27
CA LYS A 284 14.09 5.39 16.56
C LYS A 284 15.24 5.39 15.56
N LYS A 285 16.42 4.92 16.00
CA LYS A 285 17.61 4.82 15.13
C LYS A 285 17.39 3.91 13.91
N HIS A 286 16.69 2.79 14.04
CA HIS A 286 16.43 1.90 12.90
C HIS A 286 15.41 2.48 11.91
N VAL A 287 14.41 3.22 12.40
CA VAL A 287 13.49 3.98 11.54
C VAL A 287 14.26 5.07 10.80
N GLU A 288 15.12 5.82 11.49
CA GLU A 288 15.95 6.87 10.88
C GLU A 288 16.91 6.32 9.82
N ILE A 289 17.62 5.22 10.11
CA ILE A 289 18.48 4.52 9.12
C ILE A 289 17.66 4.07 7.91
N SER A 290 16.45 3.54 8.15
CA SER A 290 15.57 3.15 7.05
C SER A 290 15.26 4.35 6.18
N MET A 291 14.80 5.47 6.75
CA MET A 291 14.50 6.71 6.00
C MET A 291 15.72 7.24 5.23
N GLN A 292 16.91 7.27 5.84
CA GLN A 292 18.15 7.69 5.16
C GLN A 292 18.50 6.77 3.98
N LYS A 293 18.28 5.45 4.11
CA LYS A 293 18.50 4.51 3.01
C LYS A 293 17.53 4.72 1.84
N PHE A 294 16.32 5.21 2.10
CA PHE A 294 15.40 5.62 1.04
C PHE A 294 15.94 6.84 0.25
N GLU A 295 16.71 7.74 0.88
CA GLU A 295 17.38 8.86 0.19
C GLU A 295 18.49 8.39 -0.76
N GLU A 296 19.12 7.24 -0.48
CA GLU A 296 20.14 6.64 -1.37
C GLU A 296 19.55 6.06 -2.66
N ARG A 297 18.22 5.87 -2.74
CA ARG A 297 17.45 5.44 -3.94
C ARG A 297 17.93 4.15 -4.61
N SER A 298 18.67 3.30 -3.91
CA SER A 298 19.10 1.99 -4.39
C SER A 298 18.03 0.93 -4.11
N PHE A 299 16.92 1.00 -4.86
CA PHE A 299 15.80 0.07 -4.73
C PHE A 299 16.13 -1.29 -5.37
N SER A 300 16.63 -2.20 -4.55
CA SER A 300 17.11 -3.53 -4.95
C SER A 300 16.58 -4.61 -4.01
N ALA A 301 16.64 -5.87 -4.44
CA ALA A 301 16.30 -7.00 -3.57
C ALA A 301 17.17 -7.04 -2.30
N ASP A 302 18.45 -6.66 -2.40
CA ASP A 302 19.35 -6.55 -1.24
C ASP A 302 18.90 -5.46 -0.26
N PHE A 303 18.43 -4.32 -0.80
CA PHE A 303 17.86 -3.28 0.05
C PHE A 303 16.54 -3.73 0.70
N LEU A 304 15.67 -4.45 -0.01
CA LEU A 304 14.46 -5.03 0.58
C LEU A 304 14.79 -5.96 1.76
N ASN A 305 15.78 -6.84 1.59
CA ASN A 305 16.22 -7.74 2.67
C ASN A 305 16.74 -6.97 3.89
N LYS A 306 17.53 -5.91 3.65
CA LYS A 306 18.02 -5.02 4.72
C LYS A 306 16.86 -4.31 5.42
N LEU A 307 15.88 -3.79 4.68
CA LEU A 307 14.70 -3.14 5.21
C LEU A 307 13.89 -4.09 6.11
N VAL A 308 13.62 -5.32 5.64
CA VAL A 308 12.97 -6.36 6.44
C VAL A 308 13.77 -6.65 7.72
N GLY A 309 15.10 -6.72 7.62
CA GLY A 309 15.99 -6.88 8.77
C GLY A 309 15.88 -5.74 9.79
N TYR A 310 15.98 -4.48 9.35
CA TYR A 310 15.86 -3.31 10.23
C TYR A 310 14.51 -3.28 10.94
N GLN A 311 13.44 -3.57 10.20
CA GLN A 311 12.07 -3.54 10.72
C GLN A 311 11.79 -4.74 11.63
N SER A 312 12.47 -5.85 11.39
CA SER A 312 12.44 -6.98 12.31
C SER A 312 13.08 -6.66 13.66
N GLU A 313 14.18 -5.88 13.66
CA GLU A 313 14.76 -5.39 14.90
C GLU A 313 13.87 -4.33 15.58
N CYS A 314 13.23 -3.44 14.80
CA CYS A 314 12.27 -2.47 15.33
C CYS A 314 11.19 -3.11 16.19
N TYR A 315 10.48 -4.12 15.68
CA TYR A 315 9.40 -4.73 16.45
C TYR A 315 9.94 -5.47 17.69
N LYS A 316 11.13 -6.10 17.63
CA LYS A 316 11.76 -6.77 18.80
C LYS A 316 12.09 -5.77 19.91
N PHE A 317 12.65 -4.60 19.57
CA PHE A 317 12.91 -3.56 20.57
C PHE A 317 11.63 -3.10 21.25
N MET A 318 10.55 -2.93 20.48
CA MET A 318 9.26 -2.52 21.01
C MET A 318 8.57 -3.64 21.82
N GLU A 319 8.67 -4.90 21.40
CA GLU A 319 8.14 -6.06 22.12
C GLU A 319 8.83 -6.23 23.47
N THR A 320 10.17 -6.20 23.51
CA THR A 320 10.95 -6.29 24.76
C THR A 320 10.65 -5.14 25.72
N MET A 321 10.38 -3.95 25.19
CA MET A 321 9.95 -2.79 25.96
C MET A 321 8.58 -3.04 26.62
N PHE A 322 7.64 -3.65 25.90
CA PHE A 322 6.30 -3.95 26.42
C PHE A 322 6.28 -5.12 27.39
N ASP A 323 7.09 -6.16 27.21
CA ASP A 323 7.22 -7.23 28.20
C ASP A 323 7.76 -6.70 29.53
N ARG A 324 8.70 -5.74 29.48
CA ARG A 324 9.19 -5.02 30.67
C ARG A 324 8.15 -4.06 31.25
N GLY A 325 7.32 -3.46 30.40
CA GLY A 325 6.19 -2.60 30.79
C GLY A 325 5.04 -3.38 31.46
N ALA A 326 4.72 -4.57 30.96
CA ALA A 326 3.72 -5.48 31.53
C ALA A 326 4.17 -6.05 32.89
N SER A 327 5.49 -6.19 33.10
CA SER A 327 6.09 -6.57 34.39
C SER A 327 6.05 -5.46 35.45
N LYS A 328 5.98 -4.18 35.04
CA LYS A 328 5.64 -3.11 35.98
C LYS A 328 4.16 -3.20 36.32
N LYS A 329 3.86 -4.01 37.35
CA LYS A 329 2.60 -3.96 38.09
C LYS A 329 2.17 -2.50 38.21
N ARG A 330 0.92 -2.20 37.84
CA ARG A 330 0.26 -0.94 38.20
C ARG A 330 0.69 -0.58 39.63
N PRO A 331 1.10 0.68 39.91
CA PRO A 331 1.42 1.07 41.27
C PRO A 331 0.25 0.63 42.14
N LYS A 332 0.54 -0.18 43.17
CA LYS A 332 -0.43 -0.40 44.24
C LYS A 332 -0.79 0.98 44.73
N VAL A 333 -1.99 1.44 44.38
CA VAL A 333 -2.60 2.57 45.07
C VAL A 333 -2.59 2.16 46.53
N GLU A 334 -1.87 2.92 47.36
CA GLU A 334 -1.95 2.75 48.80
C GLU A 334 -3.43 2.75 49.14
N ALA A 335 -3.89 1.67 49.75
CA ALA A 335 -5.26 1.53 50.17
C ALA A 335 -5.53 2.67 51.17
N ASN A 336 -6.11 3.77 50.67
CA ASN A 336 -6.90 4.62 51.53
C ASN A 336 -7.89 3.70 52.20
N THR A 337 -7.94 3.76 53.53
CA THR A 337 -8.92 3.04 54.34
C THR A 337 -10.30 3.58 53.99
N THR A 338 -10.86 3.12 52.88
CA THR A 338 -12.23 3.39 52.47
C THR A 338 -13.12 2.73 53.51
N ASP A 339 -14.01 3.50 54.11
CA ASP A 339 -14.97 3.02 55.09
C ASP A 339 -15.88 1.99 54.42
N THR A 340 -15.63 0.71 54.70
CA THR A 340 -16.32 -0.42 54.07
C THR A 340 -17.83 -0.36 54.26
N ASN A 341 -18.30 0.34 55.32
CA ASN A 341 -19.72 0.50 55.58
C ASN A 341 -20.40 1.47 54.59
N ALA A 342 -19.73 2.54 54.18
CA ALA A 342 -20.26 3.48 53.19
C ALA A 342 -20.44 2.82 51.82
N VAL A 343 -19.46 1.98 51.43
CA VAL A 343 -19.50 1.19 50.19
C VAL A 343 -20.69 0.21 50.19
N ILE A 344 -20.93 -0.48 51.30
CA ILE A 344 -22.04 -1.45 51.43
C ILE A 344 -23.40 -0.75 51.33
N GLU A 345 -23.58 0.43 51.92
CA GLU A 345 -24.84 1.17 51.82
C GLU A 345 -25.12 1.62 50.38
N ASN A 346 -24.09 2.07 49.66
CA ASN A 346 -24.24 2.45 48.24
C ASN A 346 -24.54 1.26 47.32
N ILE A 347 -24.06 0.05 47.64
CA ILE A 347 -24.41 -1.17 46.91
C ILE A 347 -25.91 -1.48 47.02
N LYS A 348 -26.53 -1.25 48.19
CA LYS A 348 -27.95 -1.56 48.41
C LYS A 348 -28.90 -0.73 47.56
N VAL A 349 -28.54 0.51 47.24
CA VAL A 349 -29.38 1.45 46.46
C VAL A 349 -28.99 1.52 44.98
N ARG A 350 -28.04 0.69 44.54
CA ARG A 350 -27.57 0.66 43.15
C ARG A 350 -28.62 0.07 42.22
N SER A 351 -28.98 0.80 41.18
CA SER A 351 -29.96 0.38 40.16
C SER A 351 -29.33 -0.15 38.85
N LYS A 352 -27.99 -0.27 38.80
CA LYS A 352 -27.23 -0.77 37.64
C LYS A 352 -26.78 -2.21 37.88
N ALA A 353 -26.71 -3.00 36.81
CA ALA A 353 -26.19 -4.37 36.86
C ALA A 353 -24.75 -4.42 37.44
N PHE A 354 -24.42 -5.56 38.05
CA PHE A 354 -23.10 -5.87 38.56
C PHE A 354 -22.25 -6.50 37.44
N GLU A 355 -21.09 -5.91 37.17
CA GLU A 355 -20.12 -6.40 36.16
C GLU A 355 -19.07 -7.30 36.85
N ASP A 356 -18.40 -8.16 36.09
CA ASP A 356 -17.40 -9.12 36.59
C ASP A 356 -16.29 -8.45 37.42
N GLN A 357 -15.93 -7.22 37.07
CA GLN A 357 -15.08 -6.34 37.86
C GLN A 357 -15.67 -4.94 37.89
N MET A 358 -15.79 -4.37 39.08
CA MET A 358 -16.29 -3.02 39.26
C MET A 358 -15.51 -2.28 40.34
N ASN A 359 -15.40 -0.97 40.19
CA ASN A 359 -14.85 -0.10 41.24
C ASN A 359 -16.01 0.69 41.88
N ILE A 360 -16.19 0.54 43.19
CA ILE A 360 -17.14 1.35 43.97
C ILE A 360 -16.35 2.11 45.03
N GLU A 361 -16.35 3.44 44.93
CA GLU A 361 -15.67 4.37 45.85
C GLU A 361 -14.19 4.01 46.12
N GLY A 362 -13.47 3.59 45.08
CA GLY A 362 -12.05 3.26 45.16
C GLY A 362 -11.76 1.82 45.59
N LEU A 363 -12.79 1.00 45.85
CA LEU A 363 -12.64 -0.42 46.11
C LEU A 363 -12.92 -1.23 44.84
N ASP A 364 -11.90 -1.95 44.35
CA ASP A 364 -12.08 -2.92 43.27
C ASP A 364 -12.75 -4.19 43.82
N MET A 365 -13.94 -4.49 43.29
CA MET A 365 -14.75 -5.64 43.63
C MET A 365 -14.89 -6.55 42.42
N GLY A 366 -14.64 -7.84 42.62
CA GLY A 366 -14.99 -8.87 41.65
C GLY A 366 -16.36 -9.46 41.96
N LEU A 367 -17.21 -9.61 40.95
CA LEU A 367 -18.44 -10.38 41.10
C LEU A 367 -18.06 -11.85 41.24
N ILE A 368 -18.33 -12.42 42.42
CA ILE A 368 -18.05 -13.84 42.69
C ILE A 368 -19.23 -14.69 42.22
N ASP A 369 -20.44 -14.21 42.49
CA ASP A 369 -21.66 -14.98 42.30
C ASP A 369 -22.91 -14.10 42.27
N MET A 370 -23.99 -14.57 41.65
CA MET A 370 -25.28 -13.87 41.57
C MET A 370 -26.43 -14.87 41.66
N ILE A 371 -27.26 -14.71 42.70
CA ILE A 371 -28.48 -15.49 42.90
C ILE A 371 -29.66 -14.72 42.32
N ASP A 372 -30.44 -15.36 41.46
CA ASP A 372 -31.73 -14.86 41.02
C ASP A 372 -32.87 -15.56 41.80
N PRO A 373 -33.54 -14.87 42.74
CA PRO A 373 -34.63 -15.45 43.52
C PRO A 373 -35.93 -15.67 42.71
N THR A 374 -35.99 -15.21 41.46
CA THR A 374 -37.14 -15.49 40.59
C THR A 374 -36.96 -16.79 39.80
N ASP A 375 -35.73 -17.30 39.69
CA ASP A 375 -35.41 -18.55 38.99
C ASP A 375 -35.25 -19.75 39.97
N PRO A 376 -36.15 -20.75 39.92
CA PRO A 376 -36.06 -21.94 40.77
C PRO A 376 -34.82 -22.80 40.52
N ALA A 377 -34.17 -22.70 39.34
CA ALA A 377 -32.93 -23.41 39.06
C ALA A 377 -31.75 -22.74 39.78
N SER A 378 -31.62 -21.41 39.64
CA SER A 378 -30.63 -20.61 40.37
C SER A 378 -30.69 -20.86 41.89
N GLU A 379 -31.87 -20.83 42.52
CA GLU A 379 -31.98 -21.09 43.96
C GLU A 379 -31.48 -22.49 44.39
N ARG A 380 -31.76 -23.51 43.57
CA ARG A 380 -31.34 -24.89 43.86
C ARG A 380 -29.84 -25.05 43.76
N ASP A 381 -29.24 -24.47 42.71
CA ASP A 381 -27.80 -24.54 42.47
C ASP A 381 -27.02 -23.82 43.59
N HIS A 382 -27.59 -22.75 44.15
CA HIS A 382 -27.01 -21.99 45.26
C HIS A 382 -27.42 -22.50 46.65
N GLY A 383 -28.23 -23.57 46.74
CA GLY A 383 -28.71 -24.12 48.02
C GLY A 383 -29.51 -23.10 48.86
N TRP A 384 -30.13 -22.10 48.21
CA TRP A 384 -30.77 -20.98 48.89
C TRP A 384 -32.11 -21.39 49.49
N LYS A 385 -32.36 -20.98 50.74
CA LYS A 385 -33.62 -21.24 51.45
C LYS A 385 -33.93 -20.12 52.44
N ILE A 386 -35.14 -19.57 52.37
CA ILE A 386 -35.67 -18.66 53.40
C ILE A 386 -36.05 -19.49 54.64
N VAL A 387 -35.51 -19.11 55.80
CA VAL A 387 -35.78 -19.75 57.09
C VAL A 387 -36.31 -18.70 58.06
N GLY A 388 -37.39 -19.02 58.78
CA GLY A 388 -37.95 -18.15 59.83
C GLY A 388 -38.90 -17.05 59.35
N GLU A 389 -39.02 -16.82 58.04
CA GLU A 389 -39.91 -15.83 57.44
C GLU A 389 -40.70 -16.40 56.25
N ARG A 390 -41.84 -15.79 55.92
CA ARG A 390 -42.63 -16.17 54.74
C ARG A 390 -42.10 -15.46 53.50
N ASP A 391 -41.86 -16.24 52.44
CA ASP A 391 -41.50 -15.74 51.12
C ASP A 391 -42.66 -14.96 50.48
N ARG A 392 -42.64 -13.63 50.62
CA ARG A 392 -43.72 -12.76 50.12
C ARG A 392 -43.80 -12.69 48.60
N TYR A 393 -42.74 -13.02 47.87
CA TYR A 393 -42.71 -13.00 46.41
C TYR A 393 -43.40 -14.22 45.79
N ARG A 394 -43.48 -15.34 46.53
CA ARG A 394 -44.18 -16.56 46.06
C ARG A 394 -45.43 -16.91 46.85
N THR A 395 -45.77 -16.11 47.87
CA THR A 395 -47.01 -16.30 48.63
C THR A 395 -48.18 -15.76 47.82
N ARG A 396 -49.04 -16.65 47.31
CA ARG A 396 -50.29 -16.27 46.65
C ARG A 396 -51.11 -15.35 47.56
N GLN A 397 -51.32 -14.11 47.15
CA GLN A 397 -52.17 -13.18 47.88
C GLN A 397 -53.56 -13.20 47.26
N LYS A 398 -54.58 -13.50 48.07
CA LYS A 398 -55.98 -13.33 47.70
C LYS A 398 -56.42 -11.95 48.15
N LEU A 399 -56.47 -11.01 47.23
CA LEU A 399 -56.98 -9.67 47.49
C LEU A 399 -58.47 -9.65 47.14
N LYS A 400 -59.31 -9.29 48.12
CA LYS A 400 -60.75 -9.16 47.92
C LYS A 400 -61.12 -7.68 47.89
N TYR A 401 -61.62 -7.24 46.75
CA TYR A 401 -62.09 -5.87 46.57
C TYR A 401 -63.46 -5.67 47.26
N PRO A 402 -63.83 -4.43 47.60
CA PRO A 402 -65.10 -4.13 48.29
C PRO A 402 -66.36 -4.54 47.50
N ASP A 403 -66.24 -4.72 46.18
CA ASP A 403 -67.28 -5.22 45.27
C ASP A 403 -67.43 -6.76 45.29
N GLY A 404 -66.60 -7.45 46.08
CA GLY A 404 -66.62 -8.90 46.24
C GLY A 404 -65.72 -9.66 45.26
N VAL A 405 -65.06 -8.98 44.32
CA VAL A 405 -64.15 -9.61 43.36
C VAL A 405 -62.87 -10.05 44.09
N VAL A 406 -62.50 -11.32 43.93
CA VAL A 406 -61.26 -11.87 44.49
C VAL A 406 -60.25 -11.99 43.36
N VAL A 407 -59.13 -11.29 43.48
CA VAL A 407 -57.99 -11.43 42.58
C VAL A 407 -56.93 -12.25 43.29
N GLU A 408 -56.49 -13.32 42.62
CA GLU A 408 -55.33 -14.10 43.02
C GLU A 408 -54.11 -13.54 42.31
N ASP A 409 -53.22 -12.92 43.09
CA ASP A 409 -51.92 -12.49 42.62
C ASP A 409 -50.89 -13.59 42.88
N ALA A 410 -50.12 -13.91 41.85
CA ALA A 410 -49.10 -14.95 41.86
C ALA A 410 -47.68 -14.36 41.85
N GLY A 411 -47.49 -13.20 42.50
CA GLY A 411 -46.17 -12.61 42.72
C GLY A 411 -45.69 -11.74 41.57
#